data_AF-A0A9E2KCC0-F1
#
_entry.id   AF-A0A9E2KCC0-F1
#
_cell.length_a   1.000
_cell.length_b   1.000
_cell.length_c   1.000
_cell.angle_alpha   90.00
_cell.angle_beta   90.00
_cell.angle_gamma   90.00
#
_symmetry.space_group_name_H-M   'P 1'
#
loop_
_entity.id
_entity.type
_entity.pdbx_description
1 polymer ?
#
loop_
_entity_poly.entity_id
_entity_poly.type
_entity_poly.pdbx_seq_one_letter_code
_entity_poly.pdbx_strand_id
1 'polypeptide(L)'
;MRYVDLTLQVKKTNRVYKQAEVQPKKNIVMGHVGTHFDIYGDIQVPLEYMQTRGILFDVSHIKDREITLDDIDLDYVKPGDFVMIRTGSIERHPYGSGLYFSQSTQFSWEIIQALAMERVCFIGIDAPDLRKGHEHVEADKLCLRYGTFVLENLTNLEQIKPNEVCKVMTMWFEDPEATGIKCRVVAIQPE
;
A
#
# COMPACT_ATOMS: atom_id res chain seq x y z
N MET A 1 -12.97 -21.28 3.48
CA MET A 1 -11.88 -20.27 3.51
C MET A 1 -12.07 -19.37 2.30
N ARG A 2 -12.24 -18.07 2.52
CA ARG A 2 -12.44 -17.07 1.47
C ARG A 2 -11.10 -16.43 1.10
N TYR A 3 -10.85 -16.31 -0.19
CA TYR A 3 -9.71 -15.57 -0.75
C TYR A 3 -10.22 -14.26 -1.33
N VAL A 4 -9.57 -13.17 -0.97
CA VAL A 4 -9.87 -11.83 -1.48
C VAL A 4 -8.63 -11.30 -2.17
N ASP A 5 -8.75 -11.06 -3.48
CA ASP A 5 -7.70 -10.45 -4.26
C ASP A 5 -7.66 -8.95 -3.99
N LEU A 6 -6.57 -8.48 -3.40
CA LEU A 6 -6.37 -7.06 -3.07
C LEU A 6 -5.55 -6.33 -4.14
N THR A 7 -5.26 -6.99 -5.26
CA THR A 7 -4.42 -6.46 -6.33
C THR A 7 -5.25 -5.72 -7.37
N LEU A 8 -4.90 -4.48 -7.64
CA LEU A 8 -5.49 -3.69 -8.72
C LEU A 8 -5.01 -4.18 -10.10
N GLN A 9 -5.96 -4.70 -10.88
CA GLN A 9 -5.74 -5.07 -12.27
C GLN A 9 -5.87 -3.83 -13.18
N VAL A 10 -4.75 -3.37 -13.74
CA VAL A 10 -4.71 -2.18 -14.58
C VAL A 10 -4.82 -2.56 -16.07
N LYS A 11 -5.90 -2.14 -16.73
CA LYS A 11 -6.07 -2.30 -18.18
C LYS A 11 -5.06 -1.42 -18.93
N LYS A 12 -4.53 -1.89 -20.06
CA LYS A 12 -3.65 -1.11 -20.95
C LYS A 12 -4.28 0.17 -21.49
N THR A 13 -5.61 0.26 -21.48
CA THR A 13 -6.34 1.47 -21.87
C THR A 13 -6.32 2.56 -20.79
N ASN A 14 -5.95 2.23 -19.54
CA ASN A 14 -5.86 3.19 -18.43
C ASN A 14 -4.79 4.25 -18.72
N ARG A 15 -5.08 5.48 -18.30
CA ARG A 15 -4.21 6.65 -18.54
C ARG A 15 -2.81 6.47 -17.92
N VAL A 16 -2.72 5.99 -16.68
CA VAL A 16 -1.44 5.82 -15.98
C VAL A 16 -0.58 4.78 -16.70
N TYR A 17 -1.20 3.68 -17.13
CA TYR A 17 -0.51 2.67 -17.94
C TYR A 17 0.06 3.28 -19.22
N LYS A 18 -0.77 3.98 -20.02
CA LYS A 18 -0.33 4.61 -21.27
C LYS A 18 0.77 5.64 -21.06
N GLN A 19 0.66 6.45 -20.00
CA GLN A 19 1.65 7.45 -19.67
C GLN A 19 3.00 6.81 -19.35
N ALA A 20 3.00 5.78 -18.51
CA ALA A 20 4.23 5.10 -18.15
C ALA A 20 4.83 4.27 -19.32
N GLU A 21 4.00 3.78 -20.25
CA GLU A 21 4.45 3.04 -21.45
C GLU A 21 5.32 3.89 -22.39
N VAL A 22 5.06 5.21 -22.45
CA VAL A 22 5.80 6.15 -23.30
C VAL A 22 6.99 6.83 -22.59
N GLN A 23 7.20 6.57 -21.30
CA GLN A 23 8.32 7.18 -20.57
C GLN A 23 9.67 6.54 -20.93
N PRO A 24 10.76 7.33 -20.88
CA PRO A 24 12.11 6.77 -20.85
C PRO A 24 12.24 5.75 -19.70
N LYS A 25 13.02 4.68 -19.89
CA LYS A 25 13.15 3.57 -18.92
C LYS A 25 11.81 2.96 -18.52
N LYS A 26 10.89 2.79 -19.50
CA LYS A 26 9.55 2.21 -19.29
C LYS A 26 9.54 0.93 -18.47
N ASN A 27 10.58 0.09 -18.55
CA ASN A 27 10.70 -1.14 -17.77
C ASN A 27 10.68 -0.85 -16.25
N ILE A 28 11.37 0.21 -15.82
CA ILE A 28 11.42 0.65 -14.43
C ILE A 28 10.11 1.36 -14.06
N VAL A 29 9.67 2.33 -14.88
CA VAL A 29 8.44 3.11 -14.60
C VAL A 29 7.19 2.21 -14.58
N MET A 30 7.18 1.13 -15.36
CA MET A 30 6.11 0.15 -15.31
C MET A 30 5.93 -0.47 -13.93
N GLY A 31 6.99 -0.61 -13.14
CA GLY A 31 6.95 -1.12 -11.76
C GLY A 31 5.96 -0.38 -10.85
N HIS A 32 5.78 0.92 -11.11
CA HIS A 32 4.92 1.85 -10.36
C HIS A 32 3.44 1.83 -10.79
N VAL A 33 3.06 0.94 -11.70
CA VAL A 33 1.69 0.90 -12.25
C VAL A 33 0.87 -0.18 -11.55
N GLY A 34 -0.18 0.25 -10.85
CA GLY A 34 -1.11 -0.62 -10.15
C GLY A 34 -0.66 -0.87 -8.72
N THR A 35 -0.98 -2.04 -8.18
CA THR A 35 -0.52 -2.42 -6.84
C THR A 35 0.98 -2.73 -6.85
N HIS A 36 1.72 -1.96 -6.07
CA HIS A 36 3.18 -2.05 -5.98
C HIS A 36 3.66 -1.47 -4.64
N PHE A 37 4.96 -1.60 -4.38
CA PHE A 37 5.64 -0.84 -3.33
C PHE A 37 6.94 -0.27 -3.89
N ASP A 38 7.33 0.89 -3.38
CA ASP A 38 8.55 1.58 -3.81
C ASP A 38 9.77 1.11 -3.03
N ILE A 39 10.90 1.04 -3.71
CA ILE A 39 12.20 0.71 -3.13
C ILE A 39 13.24 1.77 -3.47
N TYR A 40 14.11 2.06 -2.51
CA TYR A 40 15.11 3.12 -2.63
C TYR A 40 16.49 2.57 -2.26
N GLY A 41 17.32 2.33 -3.27
CA GLY A 41 18.64 1.73 -3.11
C GLY A 41 18.64 0.22 -3.31
N ASP A 42 19.75 -0.41 -2.97
CA ASP A 42 19.94 -1.86 -3.09
C ASP A 42 19.35 -2.57 -1.86
N ILE A 43 18.04 -2.80 -1.89
CA ILE A 43 17.27 -3.40 -0.79
C ILE A 43 16.64 -4.70 -1.28
N GLN A 44 16.88 -5.79 -0.55
CA GLN A 44 16.19 -7.05 -0.75
C GLN A 44 15.06 -7.19 0.27
N VAL A 45 13.84 -7.47 -0.21
CA VAL A 45 12.68 -7.72 0.64
C VAL A 45 12.80 -9.11 1.27
N PRO A 46 12.71 -9.25 2.61
CA PRO A 46 12.83 -10.56 3.26
C PRO A 46 11.76 -11.54 2.78
N LEU A 47 12.14 -12.79 2.48
CA LEU A 47 11.23 -13.79 1.92
C LEU A 47 10.08 -14.13 2.86
N GLU A 48 10.32 -14.06 4.18
CA GLU A 48 9.29 -14.24 5.21
C GLU A 48 8.14 -13.23 5.10
N TYR A 49 8.33 -12.10 4.40
CA TYR A 49 7.26 -11.11 4.18
C TYR A 49 6.21 -11.61 3.17
N MET A 50 6.47 -12.71 2.45
CA MET A 50 5.48 -13.31 1.55
C MET A 50 4.22 -13.81 2.28
N GLN A 51 4.32 -14.06 3.59
CA GLN A 51 3.19 -14.49 4.41
C GLN A 51 3.17 -13.72 5.73
N THR A 52 2.15 -12.91 5.91
CA THR A 52 2.02 -12.06 7.10
C THR A 52 0.67 -12.26 7.78
N ARG A 53 0.62 -11.88 9.05
CA ARG A 53 -0.62 -11.60 9.74
C ARG A 53 -1.15 -10.26 9.24
N GLY A 54 -2.38 -10.23 8.74
CA GLY A 54 -3.03 -9.03 8.23
C GLY A 54 -4.01 -8.43 9.25
N ILE A 55 -4.01 -7.10 9.33
CA ILE A 55 -5.00 -6.31 10.08
C ILE A 55 -5.55 -5.25 9.14
N LEU A 56 -6.86 -5.02 9.17
CA LEU A 56 -7.48 -3.92 8.45
C LEU A 56 -8.03 -2.88 9.42
N PHE A 57 -7.58 -1.63 9.27
CA PHE A 57 -8.24 -0.46 9.83
C PHE A 57 -9.07 0.24 8.76
N ASP A 58 -10.36 0.43 9.03
CA ASP A 58 -11.27 1.15 8.14
C ASP A 58 -11.41 2.61 8.57
N VAL A 59 -10.70 3.48 7.86
CA VAL A 59 -10.72 4.94 8.07
C VAL A 59 -11.43 5.65 6.90
N SER A 60 -12.24 4.92 6.12
CA SER A 60 -12.86 5.43 4.89
C SER A 60 -13.85 6.57 5.09
N HIS A 61 -14.27 6.78 6.35
CA HIS A 61 -15.11 7.88 6.78
C HIS A 61 -14.34 9.21 6.89
N ILE A 62 -13.00 9.20 6.98
CA ILE A 62 -12.15 10.38 7.13
C ILE A 62 -11.82 10.98 5.76
N LYS A 63 -12.21 12.24 5.55
CA LYS A 63 -12.09 12.94 4.25
C LYS A 63 -11.48 14.33 4.34
N ASP A 64 -11.71 15.03 5.44
CA ASP A 64 -11.44 16.47 5.55
C ASP A 64 -10.23 16.80 6.43
N ARG A 65 -9.47 15.79 6.85
CA ARG A 65 -8.24 15.91 7.63
C ARG A 65 -7.30 14.74 7.35
N GLU A 66 -6.08 14.84 7.86
CA GLU A 66 -5.13 13.74 7.85
C GLU A 66 -5.60 12.58 8.76
N ILE A 67 -5.17 11.37 8.43
CA ILE A 67 -5.30 10.18 9.28
C ILE A 67 -4.23 10.27 10.38
N THR A 68 -4.62 10.03 11.61
CA THR A 68 -3.84 10.23 12.84
C THR A 68 -3.84 8.97 13.69
N LEU A 69 -3.01 8.93 14.74
CA LEU A 69 -2.97 7.79 15.65
C LEU A 69 -4.32 7.47 16.29
N ASP A 70 -5.15 8.47 16.56
CA ASP A 70 -6.47 8.28 17.16
C ASP A 70 -7.47 7.53 16.24
N ASP A 71 -7.11 7.36 14.96
CA ASP A 71 -7.96 6.69 13.96
C ASP A 71 -7.71 5.18 13.85
N ILE A 72 -6.66 4.69 14.49
CA ILE A 72 -6.30 3.27 14.49
C ILE A 72 -6.02 2.79 15.92
N ASP A 73 -6.22 1.50 16.16
CA ASP A 73 -5.87 0.88 17.43
C ASP A 73 -4.48 0.23 17.31
N LEU A 74 -3.44 0.98 17.67
CA LEU A 74 -2.05 0.51 17.53
C LEU A 74 -1.76 -0.70 18.43
N ASP A 75 -2.50 -0.91 19.52
CA ASP A 75 -2.30 -2.05 20.41
C ASP A 75 -2.60 -3.41 19.72
N TYR A 76 -3.34 -3.40 18.62
CA TYR A 76 -3.61 -4.59 17.80
C TYR A 76 -2.47 -4.93 16.84
N VAL A 77 -1.60 -3.96 16.56
CA VAL A 77 -0.47 -4.07 15.63
C VAL A 77 0.69 -4.79 16.31
N LYS A 78 1.35 -5.67 15.57
CA LYS A 78 2.50 -6.44 16.04
C LYS A 78 3.63 -6.37 15.00
N PRO A 79 4.89 -6.49 15.46
CA PRO A 79 6.01 -6.66 14.54
C PRO A 79 5.76 -7.78 13.54
N GLY A 80 6.04 -7.50 12.27
CA GLY A 80 5.84 -8.44 11.16
C GLY A 80 4.42 -8.48 10.57
N ASP A 81 3.49 -7.66 11.06
CA ASP A 81 2.15 -7.57 10.47
C ASP A 81 2.18 -6.93 9.06
N PHE A 82 1.14 -7.19 8.29
CA PHE A 82 0.69 -6.35 7.19
C PHE A 82 -0.49 -5.52 7.69
N VAL A 83 -0.26 -4.23 7.90
CA VAL A 83 -1.30 -3.28 8.30
C VAL A 83 -1.95 -2.70 7.05
N MET A 84 -3.17 -3.10 6.77
CA MET A 84 -4.00 -2.53 5.70
C MET A 84 -4.81 -1.37 6.25
N ILE A 85 -4.85 -0.27 5.51
CA ILE A 85 -5.63 0.92 5.87
C ILE A 85 -6.55 1.26 4.70
N ARG A 86 -7.84 1.03 4.89
CA ARG A 86 -8.87 1.39 3.91
C ARG A 86 -9.24 2.86 4.08
N THR A 87 -8.76 3.69 3.19
CA THR A 87 -9.09 5.11 3.09
C THR A 87 -10.34 5.34 2.25
N GLY A 88 -10.75 4.38 1.42
CA GLY A 88 -11.81 4.47 0.42
C GLY A 88 -11.43 5.33 -0.79
N SER A 89 -10.15 5.68 -0.97
CA SER A 89 -9.71 6.57 -2.06
C SER A 89 -9.96 5.96 -3.44
N ILE A 90 -9.59 4.69 -3.62
CA ILE A 90 -9.80 3.96 -4.88
C ILE A 90 -11.28 3.67 -5.18
N GLU A 91 -12.12 3.62 -4.15
CA GLU A 91 -13.56 3.41 -4.28
C GLU A 91 -14.26 4.69 -4.75
N ARG A 92 -13.83 5.85 -4.25
CA ARG A 92 -14.41 7.16 -4.59
C ARG A 92 -13.97 7.66 -5.96
N HIS A 93 -12.71 7.41 -6.32
CA HIS A 93 -12.12 7.94 -7.53
C HIS A 93 -11.46 6.84 -8.35
N PRO A 94 -11.78 6.74 -9.65
CA PRO A 94 -11.14 5.75 -10.51
C PRO A 94 -9.61 5.90 -10.49
N TYR A 95 -8.89 4.79 -10.35
CA TYR A 95 -7.43 4.75 -10.39
C TYR A 95 -6.87 5.50 -11.62
N GLY A 96 -5.94 6.40 -11.36
CA GLY A 96 -5.30 7.22 -12.39
C GLY A 96 -6.07 8.47 -12.82
N SER A 97 -7.23 8.74 -12.21
CA SER A 97 -7.95 10.00 -12.40
C SER A 97 -7.24 11.15 -11.67
N GLY A 98 -7.46 12.39 -12.12
CA GLY A 98 -6.88 13.55 -11.43
C GLY A 98 -7.35 13.67 -9.98
N LEU A 99 -8.62 13.33 -9.71
CA LEU A 99 -9.19 13.32 -8.35
C LEU A 99 -8.60 12.22 -7.47
N TYR A 100 -8.27 11.06 -8.03
CA TYR A 100 -7.60 9.99 -7.27
C TYR A 100 -6.28 10.47 -6.65
N PHE A 101 -5.50 11.26 -7.41
CA PHE A 101 -4.25 11.85 -6.91
C PHE A 101 -4.47 13.10 -6.05
N SER A 102 -5.37 14.00 -6.46
CA SER A 102 -5.52 15.27 -5.74
C SER A 102 -6.31 15.16 -4.45
N GLN A 103 -7.26 14.22 -4.34
CA GLN A 103 -8.19 14.06 -3.22
C GLN A 103 -7.91 12.84 -2.34
N SER A 104 -6.80 12.11 -2.52
CA SER A 104 -6.38 11.08 -1.55
C SER A 104 -6.18 11.69 -0.16
N THR A 105 -6.69 11.01 0.87
CA THR A 105 -6.49 11.40 2.27
C THR A 105 -5.03 11.15 2.65
N GLN A 106 -4.37 12.16 3.23
CA GLN A 106 -2.97 12.02 3.68
C GLN A 106 -2.90 11.47 5.11
N PHE A 107 -1.74 10.92 5.45
CA PHE A 107 -1.42 10.43 6.78
C PHE A 107 -0.57 11.46 7.51
N SER A 108 -0.81 11.66 8.81
CA SER A 108 0.08 12.47 9.64
C SER A 108 1.44 11.78 9.79
N TRP A 109 2.49 12.57 9.99
CA TRP A 109 3.83 12.02 10.21
C TRP A 109 3.91 11.10 11.43
N GLU A 110 3.09 11.38 12.44
CA GLU A 110 3.02 10.62 13.69
C GLU A 110 2.57 9.16 13.47
N ILE A 111 1.47 8.93 12.74
CA ILE A 111 0.99 7.56 12.45
C ILE A 111 1.97 6.80 11.54
N ILE A 112 2.57 7.48 10.56
CA ILE A 112 3.57 6.85 9.66
C ILE A 112 4.77 6.38 10.49
N GLN A 113 5.27 7.24 11.38
CA GLN A 113 6.40 6.91 12.24
C GLN A 113 6.08 5.80 13.23
N ALA A 114 4.90 5.83 13.86
CA ALA A 114 4.49 4.80 14.81
C ALA A 114 4.39 3.43 14.15
N LEU A 115 3.71 3.32 13.00
CA LEU A 115 3.59 2.05 12.27
C LEU A 115 4.96 1.50 11.82
N ALA A 116 5.85 2.38 11.34
CA ALA A 116 7.21 1.98 10.99
C ALA A 116 8.00 1.49 12.22
N MET A 117 7.89 2.19 13.36
CA MET A 117 8.59 1.81 14.60
C MET A 117 8.11 0.46 15.18
N GLU A 118 6.85 0.08 14.94
CA GLU A 118 6.34 -1.26 15.24
C GLU A 118 6.97 -2.38 14.38
N ARG A 119 7.76 -2.03 13.36
CA ARG A 119 8.42 -2.96 12.43
C ARG A 119 7.44 -3.91 11.76
N VAL A 120 6.32 -3.36 11.31
CA VAL A 120 5.39 -4.07 10.44
C VAL A 120 6.06 -4.33 9.09
N CYS A 121 5.76 -5.44 8.44
CA CYS A 121 6.32 -5.76 7.12
C CYS A 121 5.83 -4.77 6.07
N PHE A 122 4.51 -4.53 6.06
CA PHE A 122 3.85 -3.67 5.08
C PHE A 122 2.85 -2.73 5.73
N ILE A 123 2.81 -1.49 5.23
CA ILE A 123 1.68 -0.58 5.37
C ILE A 123 1.00 -0.55 4.00
N GLY A 124 -0.16 -1.19 3.88
CA GLY A 124 -0.89 -1.25 2.61
C GLY A 124 -2.07 -0.30 2.58
N ILE A 125 -2.18 0.49 1.52
CA ILE A 125 -3.20 1.52 1.36
C ILE A 125 -3.94 1.38 0.03
N ASP A 126 -5.22 1.74 -0.01
CA ASP A 126 -6.02 1.87 -1.22
C ASP A 126 -5.92 3.27 -1.85
N ALA A 127 -4.76 3.89 -1.71
CA ALA A 127 -4.43 5.26 -2.08
C ALA A 127 -3.09 5.30 -2.86
N PRO A 128 -2.78 6.42 -3.55
CA PRO A 128 -1.56 6.54 -4.34
C PRO A 128 -0.31 6.85 -3.51
N ASP A 129 -0.45 7.25 -2.25
CA ASP A 129 0.67 7.66 -1.39
C ASP A 129 0.21 7.82 0.06
N LEU A 130 1.14 7.78 1.02
CA LEU A 130 0.90 8.19 2.42
C LEU A 130 0.94 9.73 2.56
N ARG A 131 1.83 10.37 1.79
CA ARG A 131 2.09 11.82 1.75
C ARG A 131 2.28 12.27 0.30
N LYS A 132 1.88 13.50 -0.02
CA LYS A 132 1.91 13.99 -1.40
C LYS A 132 3.22 14.66 -1.78
N GLY A 133 3.54 14.60 -3.08
CA GLY A 133 4.61 15.39 -3.68
C GLY A 133 5.99 14.98 -3.18
N HIS A 134 6.78 15.92 -2.63
CA HIS A 134 8.12 15.62 -2.15
C HIS A 134 8.13 14.78 -0.87
N GLU A 135 7.08 14.91 -0.04
CA GLU A 135 6.95 14.17 1.21
C GLU A 135 6.70 12.67 0.98
N HIS A 136 6.23 12.27 -0.21
CA HIS A 136 6.02 10.87 -0.60
C HIS A 136 7.27 10.03 -0.36
N VAL A 137 8.36 10.41 -1.02
CA VAL A 137 9.66 9.73 -0.95
C VAL A 137 10.22 9.75 0.47
N GLU A 138 9.95 10.82 1.23
CA GLU A 138 10.41 10.94 2.61
C GLU A 138 9.68 9.97 3.55
N ALA A 139 8.36 9.79 3.36
CA ALA A 139 7.55 8.83 4.10
C ALA A 139 8.00 7.39 3.82
N ASP A 140 8.15 7.01 2.55
CA ASP A 140 8.59 5.66 2.20
C ASP A 140 9.99 5.35 2.74
N LYS A 141 10.94 6.29 2.60
CA LYS A 141 12.28 6.14 3.16
C LYS A 141 12.26 6.08 4.69
N LEU A 142 11.31 6.73 5.35
CA LEU A 142 11.14 6.61 6.79
C LEU A 142 10.69 5.21 7.18
N CYS A 143 9.70 4.64 6.49
CA CYS A 143 9.26 3.26 6.66
C CYS A 143 10.41 2.26 6.42
N LEU A 144 11.14 2.42 5.32
CA LEU A 144 12.24 1.52 4.93
C LEU A 144 13.36 1.45 5.95
N ARG A 145 13.65 2.54 6.69
CA ARG A 145 14.66 2.52 7.78
C ARG A 145 14.31 1.53 8.90
N TYR A 146 13.05 1.14 9.03
CA TYR A 146 12.58 0.15 10.00
C TYR A 146 12.26 -1.20 9.37
N GLY A 147 12.56 -1.38 8.08
CA GLY A 147 12.24 -2.60 7.33
C GLY A 147 10.77 -2.66 6.87
N THR A 148 10.03 -1.56 6.93
CA THR A 148 8.63 -1.49 6.51
C THR A 148 8.51 -0.97 5.08
N PHE A 149 7.66 -1.61 4.27
CA PHE A 149 7.39 -1.22 2.89
C PHE A 149 5.97 -0.65 2.75
N VAL A 150 5.82 0.45 2.02
CA VAL A 150 4.50 1.05 1.72
C VAL A 150 3.97 0.41 0.45
N LEU A 151 2.81 -0.23 0.53
CA LEU A 151 2.19 -0.94 -0.58
C LEU A 151 0.91 -0.22 -1.02
N GLU A 152 0.97 0.35 -2.21
CA GLU A 152 -0.04 1.30 -2.68
C GLU A 152 -1.08 0.65 -3.58
N ASN A 153 -2.15 1.40 -3.82
CA ASN A 153 -3.19 1.06 -4.80
C ASN A 153 -3.79 -0.33 -4.55
N LEU A 154 -3.95 -0.73 -3.28
CA LEU A 154 -4.77 -1.89 -2.94
C LEU A 154 -6.23 -1.63 -3.36
N THR A 155 -6.96 -2.71 -3.58
CA THR A 155 -8.39 -2.68 -3.91
C THR A 155 -9.13 -3.75 -3.12
N ASN A 156 -10.47 -3.74 -3.16
CA ASN A 156 -11.31 -4.75 -2.51
C ASN A 156 -11.15 -4.84 -0.98
N LEU A 157 -10.62 -3.81 -0.32
CA LEU A 157 -10.45 -3.80 1.14
C LEU A 157 -11.80 -3.84 1.88
N GLU A 158 -12.88 -3.35 1.26
CA GLU A 158 -14.25 -3.44 1.78
C GLU A 158 -14.77 -4.88 1.94
N GLN A 159 -14.10 -5.85 1.29
CA GLN A 159 -14.45 -7.27 1.39
C GLN A 159 -13.79 -7.97 2.58
N ILE A 160 -12.84 -7.31 3.24
CA ILE A 160 -12.17 -7.81 4.44
C ILE A 160 -12.96 -7.35 5.65
N LYS A 161 -13.35 -8.29 6.51
CA LYS A 161 -14.02 -7.95 7.77
C LYS A 161 -13.06 -7.12 8.65
N PRO A 162 -13.39 -5.86 9.02
CA PRO A 162 -12.56 -5.08 9.93
C PRO A 162 -12.42 -5.78 11.28
N ASN A 163 -11.30 -5.56 11.97
CA ASN A 163 -11.00 -6.14 13.30
C ASN A 163 -10.88 -7.68 13.34
N GLU A 164 -11.02 -8.38 12.22
CA GLU A 164 -10.67 -9.79 12.09
C GLU A 164 -9.27 -9.93 11.51
N VAL A 165 -8.40 -10.62 12.24
CA VAL A 165 -7.07 -10.97 11.76
C VAL A 165 -7.22 -11.90 10.55
N CYS A 166 -6.55 -11.57 9.45
CA CYS A 166 -6.48 -12.43 8.28
C CYS A 166 -5.04 -12.88 8.03
N LYS A 167 -4.87 -13.86 7.14
CA LYS A 167 -3.55 -14.18 6.58
C LYS A 167 -3.42 -13.42 5.27
N VAL A 168 -2.31 -12.73 5.06
CA VAL A 168 -2.02 -12.02 3.81
C VAL A 168 -0.85 -12.68 3.11
N MET A 169 -1.04 -12.94 1.82
CA MET A 169 -0.03 -13.46 0.91
C MET A 169 0.38 -12.34 -0.03
N THR A 170 1.65 -11.91 0.03
CA THR A 170 2.23 -10.90 -0.86
C THR A 170 3.32 -11.53 -1.73
N MET A 171 3.13 -11.59 -3.04
CA MET A 171 4.10 -12.17 -3.98
C MET A 171 4.68 -11.07 -4.85
N TRP A 172 5.98 -11.07 -5.06
CA TRP A 172 6.67 -10.14 -5.96
C TRP A 172 7.75 -10.87 -6.76
N PHE A 173 8.28 -10.18 -7.77
CA PHE A 173 9.50 -10.59 -8.46
C PHE A 173 10.60 -9.61 -8.08
N GLU A 174 11.76 -10.14 -7.67
CA GLU A 174 12.95 -9.33 -7.48
C GLU A 174 13.43 -8.81 -8.84
N ASP A 175 13.75 -7.52 -8.89
CA ASP A 175 14.37 -6.86 -10.05
C ASP A 175 15.40 -5.87 -9.50
N PRO A 176 16.71 -6.13 -9.68
CA PRO A 176 17.78 -5.27 -9.16
C PRO A 176 17.77 -3.85 -9.72
N GLU A 177 17.10 -3.60 -10.85
CA GLU A 177 16.98 -2.27 -11.46
C GLU A 177 15.65 -1.58 -11.13
N ALA A 178 14.71 -2.27 -10.45
CA ALA A 178 13.42 -1.71 -10.12
C ALA A 178 13.52 -0.63 -9.05
N THR A 179 12.63 0.36 -9.15
CA THR A 179 12.39 1.35 -8.09
C THR A 179 10.96 1.27 -7.55
N GLY A 180 10.10 0.53 -8.25
CA GLY A 180 8.78 0.12 -7.81
C GLY A 180 8.60 -1.35 -8.17
N ILE A 181 8.17 -2.15 -7.20
CA ILE A 181 8.00 -3.60 -7.35
C ILE A 181 6.51 -3.92 -7.40
N LYS A 182 6.05 -4.44 -8.53
CA LYS A 182 4.68 -4.98 -8.63
C LYS A 182 4.53 -6.20 -7.76
N CYS A 183 3.37 -6.30 -7.12
CA CYS A 183 3.06 -7.43 -6.28
C CYS A 183 1.62 -7.93 -6.47
N ARG A 184 1.43 -9.20 -6.15
CA ARG A 184 0.12 -9.84 -5.98
C ARG A 184 -0.16 -9.89 -4.49
N VAL A 185 -1.29 -9.33 -4.06
CA VAL A 185 -1.72 -9.34 -2.66
C VAL A 185 -3.04 -10.10 -2.56
N VAL A 186 -3.08 -11.11 -1.70
CA VAL A 186 -4.29 -11.91 -1.44
C VAL A 186 -4.49 -12.04 0.06
N ALA A 187 -5.64 -11.62 0.56
CA ALA A 187 -6.06 -11.88 1.92
C ALA A 187 -6.89 -13.16 2.01
N ILE A 188 -6.74 -13.87 3.13
CA ILE A 188 -7.39 -15.16 3.38
C ILE A 188 -8.11 -15.07 4.73
N GLN A 189 -9.42 -15.25 4.72
CA GLN A 189 -10.28 -15.24 5.91
C GLN A 189 -11.09 -16.55 6.03
N PRO A 190 -11.48 -16.95 7.25
CA PRO A 190 -12.55 -17.93 7.45
C PRO A 190 -13.85 -17.46 6.76
N GLU A 191 -14.72 -18.40 6.40
CA GLU A 191 -16.06 -18.06 5.89
C GLU A 191 -16.93 -17.45 6.99
#